data_AF-A0A293M793-F1
#
_entry.id   AF-A0A293M793-F1
#
_cell.length_a   1.000
_cell.length_b   1.000
_cell.length_c   1.000
_cell.angle_alpha   90.00
_cell.angle_beta   90.00
_cell.angle_gamma   90.00
#
_symmetry.space_group_name_H-M   'P 1'
#
loop_
_entity.id
_entity.type
_entity.pdbx_description
1 polymer ?
#
loop_
_entity_poly.entity_id
_entity_poly.type
_entity_poly.pdbx_seq_one_letter_code
_entity_poly.pdbx_strand_id
1 'polypeptide(L)'
;MFVPAYFIHLMGLKYALATSMLLYSAYFLSNFYPTWYTMVPAAVLVGISAAPMWTAKCAILAYLADEYAALTNQIVSNVVTRFFSIFFMLFQTAQIWGNLISSVVLSAPGYNQSEGRTTNVADCGINFVPTDGYGQNNTNLEAPDDLKRYTLSAIYTTFALLAGISVLLFLEPIKTKLDQCGKPRTYLLIETLKQLRNPYQLAIVLLQWHRTGFYLHGLQ
;
A
#
# COMPACT_ATOMS: atom_id res chain seq x y z
N MET A 1 10.40 -10.92 -1.11
CA MET A 1 11.35 -11.05 0.03
C MET A 1 12.78 -10.61 -0.29
N PHE A 2 13.30 -10.80 -1.51
CA PHE A 2 14.70 -10.44 -1.85
C PHE A 2 14.93 -8.97 -2.25
N VAL A 3 13.95 -8.37 -2.94
CA VAL A 3 14.01 -6.98 -3.43
C VAL A 3 14.24 -5.95 -2.30
N PRO A 4 13.59 -6.05 -1.12
CA PRO A 4 13.80 -5.11 -0.02
C PRO A 4 15.26 -5.02 0.44
N ALA A 5 15.90 -6.18 0.66
CA ALA A 5 17.28 -6.27 1.12
C ALA A 5 18.27 -5.60 0.14
N TYR A 6 18.07 -5.81 -1.16
CA TYR A 6 18.92 -5.25 -2.19
C TYR A 6 18.73 -3.74 -2.38
N PHE A 7 17.48 -3.26 -2.31
CA PHE A 7 17.12 -1.86 -2.54
C PHE A 7 17.46 -0.97 -1.33
N ILE A 8 17.20 -1.46 -0.10
CA ILE A 8 17.48 -0.75 1.15
C ILE A 8 18.99 -0.55 1.34
N HIS A 9 19.81 -1.53 0.96
CA HIS A 9 21.27 -1.44 1.11
C HIS A 9 21.97 -0.69 -0.05
N LEU A 10 21.25 -0.37 -1.15
CA LEU A 10 21.78 0.44 -2.25
C LEU A 10 21.61 1.94 -2.00
N MET A 11 20.45 2.34 -1.50
CA MET A 11 20.08 3.75 -1.37
C MET A 11 19.97 4.21 0.09
N GLY A 12 19.88 3.30 1.05
CA GLY A 12 19.57 3.62 2.45
C GLY A 12 18.07 3.72 2.70
N LEU A 13 17.66 3.54 3.96
CA LEU A 13 16.25 3.42 4.37
C LEU A 13 15.41 4.66 3.99
N LYS A 14 16.01 5.86 4.11
CA LYS A 14 15.41 7.16 3.73
C LYS A 14 15.13 7.23 2.22
N TYR A 15 16.14 6.98 1.40
CA TYR A 15 16.01 7.10 -0.05
C TYR A 15 15.18 5.96 -0.64
N ALA A 16 15.25 4.74 -0.08
CA ALA A 16 14.37 3.64 -0.48
C ALA A 16 12.88 3.99 -0.27
N LEU A 17 12.55 4.66 0.84
CA LEU A 17 11.19 5.15 1.08
C LEU A 17 10.80 6.26 0.08
N ALA A 18 11.69 7.23 -0.13
CA ALA A 18 11.46 8.34 -1.05
C ALA A 18 11.29 7.89 -2.50
N THR A 19 12.18 7.03 -3.02
CA THR A 19 12.08 6.45 -4.37
C THR A 19 10.79 5.66 -4.53
N SER A 20 10.36 4.92 -3.53
CA SER A 20 9.08 4.20 -3.58
C SER A 20 7.91 5.18 -3.67
N MET A 21 7.89 6.24 -2.85
CA MET A 21 6.84 7.26 -2.91
C MET A 21 6.81 8.01 -4.25
N LEU A 22 7.96 8.28 -4.85
CA LEU A 22 8.05 8.86 -6.20
C LEU A 22 7.49 7.92 -7.28
N LEU A 23 7.75 6.61 -7.18
CA LEU A 23 7.18 5.61 -8.09
C LEU A 23 5.66 5.52 -7.95
N TYR A 24 5.11 5.64 -6.73
CA TYR A 24 3.67 5.77 -6.51
C TYR A 24 3.09 7.03 -7.16
N SER A 25 3.75 8.19 -7.00
CA SER A 25 3.34 9.43 -7.68
C SER A 25 3.38 9.31 -9.21
N ALA A 26 4.40 8.64 -9.77
CA ALA A 26 4.51 8.39 -11.20
C ALA A 26 3.37 7.49 -11.72
N TYR A 27 2.91 6.54 -10.91
CA TYR A 27 1.74 5.72 -11.23
C TYR A 27 0.45 6.56 -11.24
N PHE A 28 0.23 7.43 -10.25
CA PHE A 28 -0.92 8.35 -10.27
C PHE A 28 -0.85 9.35 -11.44
N LEU A 29 0.35 9.77 -11.84
CA LEU A 29 0.53 10.62 -13.02
C LEU A 29 0.24 9.88 -14.33
N SER A 30 0.61 8.60 -14.41
CA SER A 30 0.25 7.73 -15.54
C SER A 30 -1.27 7.55 -15.65
N ASN A 31 -2.01 7.71 -14.55
CA ASN A 31 -3.48 7.69 -14.54
C ASN A 31 -4.13 8.90 -15.21
N PHE A 32 -3.38 9.93 -15.63
CA PHE A 32 -3.90 10.97 -16.52
C PHE A 32 -4.09 10.46 -17.96
N TYR A 33 -3.17 9.63 -18.48
CA TYR A 33 -3.25 9.03 -19.82
C TYR A 33 -3.17 7.50 -19.71
N PRO A 34 -4.32 6.80 -19.58
CA PRO A 34 -4.38 5.40 -19.19
C PRO A 34 -4.22 4.54 -20.44
N THR A 35 -3.04 4.54 -21.03
CA THR A 35 -2.74 3.62 -22.13
C THR A 35 -2.17 2.32 -21.55
N TRP A 36 -2.45 1.19 -22.20
CA TRP A 36 -1.90 -0.11 -21.79
C TRP A 36 -0.37 -0.05 -21.61
N TYR A 37 0.30 0.64 -22.53
CA TYR A 37 1.75 0.79 -22.53
C TYR A 37 2.30 1.65 -21.39
N THR A 38 1.52 2.55 -20.78
CA THR A 38 1.96 3.35 -19.63
C THR A 38 1.56 2.71 -18.30
N MET A 39 0.38 2.10 -18.25
CA MET A 39 -0.17 1.48 -17.02
C MET A 39 0.57 0.23 -16.58
N VAL A 40 0.80 -0.70 -17.50
CA VAL A 40 1.42 -1.99 -17.18
C VAL A 40 2.84 -1.82 -16.61
N PRO A 41 3.77 -1.08 -17.27
CA PRO A 41 5.11 -0.91 -16.70
C PRO A 41 5.09 -0.09 -15.40
N ALA A 42 4.22 0.92 -15.28
CA ALA A 42 4.09 1.67 -14.03
C ALA A 42 3.62 0.78 -12.87
N ALA A 43 2.63 -0.10 -13.10
CA ALA A 43 2.14 -1.05 -12.11
C ALA A 43 3.23 -2.05 -11.69
N VAL A 44 4.02 -2.56 -12.65
CA VAL A 44 5.14 -3.47 -12.35
C VAL A 44 6.21 -2.76 -11.50
N LEU A 45 6.58 -1.52 -11.85
CA LEU A 45 7.54 -0.74 -11.07
C LEU A 45 7.03 -0.46 -9.65
N VAL A 46 5.76 -0.10 -9.50
CA VAL A 46 5.15 0.08 -8.19
C VAL A 46 5.16 -1.23 -7.39
N GLY A 47 4.81 -2.36 -8.00
CA GLY A 47 4.83 -3.68 -7.36
C GLY A 47 6.22 -4.06 -6.83
N ILE A 48 7.27 -3.78 -7.61
CA ILE A 48 8.66 -3.99 -7.19
C ILE A 48 9.03 -3.08 -6.02
N SER A 49 8.55 -1.83 -6.01
CA SER A 49 8.84 -0.86 -4.94
C SER A 49 7.97 -0.99 -3.68
N ALA A 50 6.80 -1.65 -3.78
CA ALA A 50 5.88 -1.81 -2.66
C ALA A 50 6.48 -2.65 -1.52
N ALA A 51 7.20 -3.72 -1.87
CA ALA A 51 7.88 -4.58 -0.91
C ALA A 51 8.97 -3.84 -0.11
N PRO A 52 9.97 -3.17 -0.72
CA PRO A 52 10.97 -2.39 0.01
C PRO A 52 10.34 -1.27 0.83
N MET A 53 9.28 -0.63 0.32
CA MET A 53 8.58 0.42 1.04
C MET A 53 8.01 -0.08 2.37
N TRP A 54 7.27 -1.20 2.38
CA TRP A 54 6.68 -1.72 3.60
C TRP A 54 7.74 -2.15 4.62
N THR A 55 8.78 -2.85 4.14
CA THR A 55 9.90 -3.25 5.00
C THR A 55 10.63 -2.05 5.59
N ALA A 56 10.88 -0.98 4.80
CA ALA A 56 11.53 0.22 5.28
C ALA A 56 10.70 0.94 6.36
N LYS A 57 9.38 1.06 6.18
CA LYS A 57 8.47 1.67 7.19
C LYS A 57 8.54 0.92 8.52
N CYS A 58 8.43 -0.40 8.49
CA CYS A 58 8.50 -1.22 9.70
C CYS A 58 9.87 -1.13 10.37
N ALA A 59 10.96 -1.09 9.60
CA ALA A 59 12.32 -0.97 10.12
C ALA A 59 12.56 0.39 10.80
N ILE A 60 12.11 1.50 10.19
CA ILE A 60 12.18 2.84 10.78
C ILE A 60 11.41 2.86 12.11
N LEU A 61 10.19 2.34 12.12
CA LEU A 61 9.34 2.35 13.30
C LEU A 61 9.90 1.51 14.44
N ALA A 62 10.46 0.34 14.12
CA ALA A 62 11.13 -0.52 15.09
C ALA A 62 12.39 0.15 15.67
N TYR A 63 13.19 0.82 14.82
CA TYR A 63 14.37 1.56 15.26
C TYR A 63 13.99 2.71 16.21
N LEU A 64 13.00 3.52 15.85
CA LEU A 64 12.53 4.62 16.70
C LEU A 64 11.98 4.12 18.04
N ALA A 65 11.26 2.99 18.03
CA ALA A 65 10.75 2.38 19.24
C ALA A 65 11.86 1.82 20.15
N ASP A 66 12.93 1.26 19.57
CA ASP A 66 14.11 0.78 20.31
C ASP A 66 14.84 1.94 21.00
N GLU A 67 15.08 3.03 20.25
CA GLU A 67 15.74 4.24 20.78
C GLU A 67 14.88 4.90 21.89
N TYR A 68 13.57 4.97 21.69
CA TYR A 68 12.64 5.49 22.71
C TYR A 68 12.59 4.61 23.96
N ALA A 69 12.62 3.28 23.80
CA ALA A 69 12.63 2.33 24.91
C ALA A 69 13.92 2.46 25.74
N ALA A 70 15.07 2.69 25.08
CA ALA A 70 16.35 2.92 25.74
C ALA A 70 16.35 4.20 26.59
N LEU A 71 15.74 5.28 26.10
CA LEU A 71 15.63 6.54 26.86
C LEU A 71 14.66 6.44 28.04
N THR A 72 13.58 5.69 27.89
CA THR A 72 12.48 5.63 28.88
C THR A 72 12.60 4.43 29.84
N ASN A 73 13.64 3.59 29.69
CA ASN A 73 13.83 2.34 30.44
C ASN A 73 12.58 1.42 30.44
N GLN A 74 11.89 1.33 29.30
CA GLN A 74 10.73 0.43 29.14
C GLN A 74 11.10 -0.82 28.34
N ILE A 75 10.28 -1.86 28.47
CA ILE A 75 10.44 -3.10 27.69
C ILE A 75 10.23 -2.78 26.20
N VAL A 76 11.26 -3.02 25.39
CA VAL A 76 11.28 -2.73 23.94
C VAL A 76 10.07 -3.32 23.22
N SER A 77 9.70 -4.57 23.53
CA SER A 77 8.55 -5.26 22.91
C SER A 77 7.22 -4.50 23.10
N ASN A 78 7.02 -3.86 24.25
CA ASN A 78 5.79 -3.14 24.55
C ASN A 78 5.74 -1.80 23.80
N VAL A 79 6.87 -1.09 23.75
CA VAL A 79 7.00 0.17 23.02
C VAL A 79 6.82 -0.04 21.52
N VAL A 80 7.51 -1.04 20.95
CA VAL A 80 7.39 -1.43 19.53
C VAL A 80 5.92 -1.69 19.20
N THR A 81 5.24 -2.53 19.99
CA THR A 81 3.82 -2.85 19.74
C THR A 81 2.93 -1.61 19.76
N ARG A 82 3.15 -0.67 20.69
CA ARG A 82 2.39 0.60 20.75
C ARG A 82 2.59 1.45 19.50
N PHE A 83 3.84 1.64 19.08
CA PHE A 83 4.17 2.41 17.88
C PHE A 83 3.57 1.78 16.62
N PHE A 84 3.68 0.46 16.46
CA PHE A 84 3.06 -0.27 15.35
C PHE A 84 1.54 -0.17 15.36
N SER A 85 0.89 -0.30 16.52
CA SER A 85 -0.57 -0.17 16.63
C SER A 85 -1.08 1.21 16.21
N ILE A 86 -0.42 2.29 16.64
CA ILE A 86 -0.77 3.67 16.23
C ILE A 86 -0.58 3.84 14.72
N PHE A 87 0.54 3.35 14.17
CA PHE A 87 0.78 3.38 12.74
C PHE A 87 -0.31 2.65 11.94
N PHE A 88 -0.69 1.45 12.36
CA PHE A 88 -1.74 0.68 11.69
C PHE A 88 -3.13 1.31 11.82
N MET A 89 -3.43 1.94 12.94
CA MET A 89 -4.69 2.68 13.13
C MET A 89 -4.78 3.86 12.15
N LEU A 90 -3.70 4.64 11.99
CA LEU A 90 -3.63 5.72 11.00
C LEU A 90 -3.70 5.20 9.57
N PHE A 91 -3.00 4.09 9.28
CA PHE A 91 -3.02 3.45 7.97
C PHE A 91 -4.42 2.96 7.57
N GLN A 92 -5.16 2.35 8.50
CA GLN A 92 -6.52 1.89 8.26
C GLN A 92 -7.49 3.08 8.06
N THR A 93 -7.29 4.15 8.84
CA THR A 93 -8.08 5.38 8.70
C THR A 93 -7.88 6.05 7.35
N ALA A 94 -6.68 5.95 6.76
CA ALA A 94 -6.40 6.48 5.43
C ALA A 94 -7.30 5.88 4.34
N GLN A 95 -7.76 4.63 4.50
CA GLN A 95 -8.72 4.02 3.57
C GLN A 95 -10.09 4.72 3.61
N ILE A 96 -10.52 5.16 4.80
CA ILE A 96 -11.76 5.92 4.98
C ILE A 96 -11.67 7.25 4.22
N TRP A 97 -10.56 7.98 4.40
CA TRP A 97 -10.33 9.25 3.72
C TRP A 97 -10.22 9.09 2.19
N GLY A 98 -9.56 8.03 1.70
CA GLY A 98 -9.48 7.74 0.26
C GLY A 98 -10.85 7.42 -0.34
N ASN A 99 -11.67 6.63 0.35
CA ASN A 99 -13.02 6.33 -0.10
C ASN A 99 -13.92 7.56 -0.07
N LEU A 100 -13.75 8.45 0.92
CA LEU A 100 -14.48 9.72 1.00
C LEU A 100 -14.13 10.66 -0.16
N ILE A 101 -12.85 10.80 -0.51
CA ILE A 101 -12.42 11.60 -1.68
C ILE A 101 -13.03 11.03 -2.95
N SER A 102 -12.98 9.70 -3.11
CA SER A 102 -13.57 9.01 -4.25
C SER A 102 -15.07 9.24 -4.36
N SER A 103 -15.80 9.14 -3.24
CA SER A 103 -17.25 9.35 -3.25
C SER A 103 -17.61 10.80 -3.55
N VAL A 104 -16.89 11.79 -3.01
CA VAL A 104 -17.18 13.22 -3.24
C VAL A 104 -16.96 13.60 -4.70
N VAL A 105 -15.87 13.16 -5.33
CA VAL A 105 -15.59 13.52 -6.73
C VAL A 105 -16.46 12.75 -7.71
N LEU A 106 -16.80 11.50 -7.40
CA LEU A 106 -17.59 10.66 -8.29
C LEU A 106 -19.10 10.91 -8.15
N SER A 107 -19.56 11.40 -7.00
CA SER A 107 -20.96 11.80 -6.77
C SER A 107 -21.37 12.91 -7.74
N ALA A 108 -22.29 12.61 -8.65
CA ALA A 108 -22.84 13.60 -9.57
C ALA A 108 -23.84 14.51 -8.84
N PRO A 109 -23.79 15.85 -9.04
CA PRO A 109 -24.90 16.72 -8.68
C PRO A 109 -26.04 16.44 -9.67
N GLY A 110 -26.92 15.48 -9.33
CA GLY A 110 -28.01 15.09 -10.22
C GLY A 110 -28.51 13.65 -10.09
N TYR A 111 -28.03 12.84 -9.13
CA TYR A 111 -28.76 11.63 -8.76
C TYR A 111 -30.00 12.02 -7.95
N ASN A 112 -31.00 12.59 -8.65
CA ASN A 112 -32.36 12.56 -8.18
C ASN A 112 -32.70 11.08 -8.02
N GLN A 113 -32.96 10.69 -6.78
CA GLN A 113 -33.45 9.37 -6.40
C GLN A 113 -34.89 9.24 -6.91
N SER A 114 -35.06 9.24 -8.22
CA SER A 114 -36.35 9.18 -8.91
C SER A 114 -36.16 8.39 -10.19
N GLU A 115 -36.22 7.07 -10.04
CA GLU A 115 -36.94 6.11 -10.90
C GLU A 115 -36.33 4.71 -10.75
N GLY A 116 -37.01 3.90 -9.92
CA GLY A 116 -37.22 2.47 -10.15
C GLY A 116 -36.08 1.62 -10.70
N ARG A 117 -34.97 1.48 -10.00
CA ARG A 117 -34.21 0.22 -10.05
C ARG A 117 -34.61 -0.60 -8.84
N THR A 118 -35.61 -1.45 -9.00
CA THR A 118 -35.87 -2.57 -8.11
C THR A 118 -34.66 -3.49 -8.18
N THR A 119 -33.62 -3.20 -7.41
CA THR A 119 -32.60 -4.19 -7.12
C THR A 119 -33.32 -5.30 -6.38
N ASN A 120 -33.49 -6.47 -7.00
CA ASN A 120 -33.96 -7.65 -6.30
C ASN A 120 -32.98 -7.91 -5.16
N VAL A 121 -33.32 -7.44 -3.96
CA VAL A 121 -32.52 -7.62 -2.73
C VAL A 121 -32.42 -9.12 -2.36
N ALA A 122 -33.23 -9.96 -3.02
CA ALA A 122 -33.20 -11.40 -2.94
C ALA A 122 -31.86 -12.02 -3.41
N ASP A 123 -31.15 -11.37 -4.35
CA ASP A 123 -29.93 -11.91 -4.97
C ASP A 123 -28.64 -11.23 -4.46
N CYS A 124 -28.65 -10.75 -3.22
CA CYS A 124 -27.47 -10.23 -2.55
C CYS A 124 -26.91 -11.22 -1.52
N GLY A 125 -25.60 -11.13 -1.24
CA GLY A 125 -24.95 -11.99 -0.24
C GLY A 125 -24.79 -13.43 -0.73
N ILE A 126 -25.22 -14.42 0.07
CA ILE A 126 -25.00 -15.85 -0.21
C ILE A 126 -25.75 -16.36 -1.46
N ASN A 127 -26.77 -15.61 -1.90
CA ASN A 127 -27.57 -15.89 -3.08
C ASN A 127 -27.12 -15.05 -4.30
N PHE A 128 -25.91 -14.50 -4.28
CA PHE A 128 -25.41 -13.76 -5.44
C PHE A 128 -25.26 -14.70 -6.64
N VAL A 129 -26.13 -14.53 -7.65
CA VAL A 129 -26.07 -15.26 -8.91
C VAL A 129 -25.40 -14.36 -9.96
N PRO A 130 -24.17 -14.67 -10.42
CA PRO A 130 -23.43 -13.81 -11.35
C PRO A 130 -24.03 -13.73 -12.78
N THR A 131 -25.13 -14.43 -13.07
CA THR A 131 -25.65 -14.65 -14.43
C THR A 131 -26.79 -13.71 -14.81
N ASP A 132 -27.43 -13.04 -13.85
CA ASP A 132 -28.68 -12.31 -14.08
C ASP A 132 -28.45 -10.91 -14.69
N GLY A 133 -27.19 -10.51 -14.84
CA GLY A 133 -26.75 -9.23 -15.40
C GLY A 133 -26.32 -9.26 -16.87
N TYR A 134 -26.40 -10.40 -17.57
CA TYR A 134 -26.02 -10.50 -18.99
C TYR A 134 -27.10 -9.86 -19.87
N GLY A 135 -27.11 -8.53 -19.95
CA GLY A 135 -28.03 -7.76 -20.80
C GLY A 135 -28.74 -6.58 -20.12
N GLN A 136 -28.48 -6.31 -18.84
CA GLN A 136 -28.92 -5.05 -18.24
C GLN A 136 -27.91 -3.95 -18.61
N ASN A 137 -28.40 -2.89 -19.28
CA ASN A 137 -27.64 -1.69 -19.61
C ASN A 137 -27.26 -0.94 -18.32
N ASN A 138 -26.24 -1.45 -17.64
CA ASN A 138 -25.68 -0.82 -16.45
C ASN A 138 -24.89 0.41 -16.88
N THR A 139 -25.55 1.56 -16.84
CA THR A 139 -24.93 2.89 -17.05
C THR A 139 -23.81 3.21 -16.05
N ASN A 140 -23.61 2.38 -15.03
CA ASN A 140 -22.49 2.46 -14.10
C ASN A 140 -21.14 2.08 -14.76
N LEU A 141 -21.15 1.39 -15.90
CA LEU A 141 -19.95 1.05 -16.67
C LEU A 141 -19.59 2.13 -17.72
N GLU A 142 -20.43 3.15 -17.92
CA GLU A 142 -20.06 4.30 -18.75
C GLU A 142 -18.88 5.02 -18.08
N ALA A 143 -17.79 5.23 -18.83
CA ALA A 143 -16.62 5.89 -18.28
C ALA A 143 -17.03 7.28 -17.75
N PRO A 144 -16.74 7.61 -16.48
CA PRO A 144 -17.04 8.93 -15.95
C PRO A 144 -16.31 9.99 -16.78
N ASP A 145 -16.98 11.12 -16.98
CA ASP A 145 -16.47 12.27 -17.73
C ASP A 145 -15.01 12.58 -17.39
N ASP A 146 -14.20 12.87 -18.41
CA ASP A 146 -12.74 12.98 -18.30
C ASP A 146 -12.32 13.97 -17.20
N LEU A 147 -13.14 15.01 -16.97
CA LEU A 147 -12.96 16.00 -15.92
C LEU A 147 -12.97 15.40 -14.50
N LYS A 148 -13.85 14.43 -14.22
CA LYS A 148 -13.90 13.76 -12.90
C LYS A 148 -12.67 12.90 -12.67
N ARG A 149 -12.24 12.20 -13.73
CA ARG A 149 -11.05 11.35 -13.68
C ARG A 149 -9.78 12.17 -13.46
N TYR A 150 -9.62 13.30 -14.16
CA TYR A 150 -8.51 14.22 -13.95
C TYR A 150 -8.53 14.87 -12.56
N THR A 151 -9.71 15.19 -12.03
CA THR A 151 -9.84 15.76 -10.68
C THR A 151 -9.38 14.75 -9.61
N LEU A 152 -9.80 13.49 -9.71
CA LEU A 152 -9.34 12.43 -8.81
C LEU A 152 -7.84 12.20 -8.90
N SER A 153 -7.31 12.04 -10.12
CA SER A 153 -5.87 11.80 -10.30
C SER A 153 -5.02 12.97 -9.81
N ALA A 154 -5.47 14.22 -9.99
CA ALA A 154 -4.78 15.41 -9.52
C ALA A 154 -4.73 15.49 -7.99
N ILE A 155 -5.85 15.23 -7.30
CA ILE A 155 -5.90 15.24 -5.84
C ILE A 155 -4.93 14.19 -5.29
N TYR A 156 -5.02 12.94 -5.74
CA TYR A 156 -4.14 11.87 -5.25
C TYR A 156 -2.66 12.12 -5.55
N THR A 157 -2.35 12.64 -6.74
CA THR A 157 -0.96 12.98 -7.10
C THR A 157 -0.40 14.07 -6.20
N THR A 158 -1.18 15.12 -5.90
CA THR A 158 -0.75 16.23 -5.05
C THR A 158 -0.46 15.77 -3.63
N PHE A 159 -1.37 15.00 -3.04
CA PHE A 159 -1.17 14.42 -1.70
C PHE A 159 0.03 13.46 -1.66
N ALA A 160 0.22 12.63 -2.69
CA ALA A 160 1.35 11.71 -2.77
C ALA A 160 2.70 12.46 -2.87
N LEU A 161 2.78 13.54 -3.66
CA LEU A 161 3.98 14.37 -3.77
C LEU A 161 4.27 15.10 -2.46
N LEU A 162 3.26 15.71 -1.83
CA LEU A 162 3.39 16.37 -0.53
C LEU A 162 3.88 15.39 0.55
N ALA A 163 3.36 14.16 0.56
CA ALA A 163 3.82 13.11 1.47
C ALA A 163 5.27 12.67 1.18
N GLY A 164 5.65 12.57 -0.10
CA GLY A 164 7.04 12.27 -0.48
C GLY A 164 8.01 13.37 -0.03
N ILE A 165 7.64 14.63 -0.22
CA ILE A 165 8.44 15.80 0.20
C ILE A 165 8.54 15.86 1.73
N SER A 166 7.44 15.64 2.45
CA SER A 166 7.45 15.67 3.92
C SER A 166 8.38 14.60 4.48
N VAL A 167 8.36 13.37 3.95
CA VAL A 167 9.34 12.34 4.34
C VAL A 167 10.76 12.79 4.04
N LEU A 168 11.04 13.37 2.87
CA LEU A 168 12.39 13.78 2.51
C LEU A 168 12.96 14.86 3.46
N LEU A 169 12.11 15.78 3.92
CA LEU A 169 12.49 16.86 4.82
C LEU A 169 12.56 16.41 6.28
N PHE A 170 11.54 15.71 6.79
CA PHE A 170 11.42 15.38 8.20
C PHE A 170 12.11 14.06 8.59
N LEU A 171 12.30 13.13 7.66
CA LEU A 171 12.94 11.85 7.98
C LEU A 171 14.46 12.01 7.94
N GLU A 172 15.09 11.84 9.09
CA GLU A 172 16.54 11.74 9.18
C GLU A 172 17.03 10.39 8.63
N PRO A 173 18.20 10.35 7.95
CA PRO A 173 18.76 9.11 7.45
C PRO A 173 19.21 8.21 8.60
N ILE A 174 18.46 7.14 8.86
CA ILE A 174 18.80 6.14 9.87
C ILE A 174 19.90 5.21 9.33
N LYS A 175 21.07 5.24 9.96
CA LYS A 175 22.15 4.27 9.69
C LYS A 175 21.81 2.95 10.38
N THR A 176 21.59 1.91 9.59
CA THR A 176 21.28 0.58 10.14
C THR A 176 22.55 -0.04 10.73
N LYS A 177 22.44 -0.86 11.79
CA LYS A 177 23.60 -1.55 12.42
C LYS A 177 24.44 -2.38 11.43
N LEU A 178 23.84 -2.81 10.31
CA LEU A 178 24.55 -3.51 9.22
C LEU A 178 25.54 -2.62 8.47
N ASP A 179 25.19 -1.35 8.27
CA ASP A 179 26.02 -0.34 7.62
C ASP A 179 27.21 0.04 8.52
N GLN A 180 27.01 -0.03 9.85
CA GLN A 180 28.06 0.14 10.85
C GLN A 180 29.06 -1.05 10.88
N CYS A 181 28.66 -2.24 10.43
CA CYS A 181 29.51 -3.44 10.43
C CYS A 181 30.20 -3.74 9.09
N GLY A 182 29.99 -2.91 8.04
CA GLY A 182 30.70 -3.03 6.75
C GLY A 182 30.50 -4.37 6.01
N LYS A 183 29.41 -5.09 6.25
CA LYS A 183 29.17 -6.41 5.65
C LYS A 183 28.71 -6.31 4.17
N PRO A 184 29.08 -7.27 3.30
CA PRO A 184 28.76 -7.20 1.87
C PRO A 184 27.26 -7.42 1.57
N ARG A 185 26.74 -6.80 0.51
CA ARG A 185 25.29 -6.80 0.13
C ARG A 185 24.68 -8.20 -0.03
N THR A 186 25.45 -9.18 -0.49
CA THR A 186 24.99 -10.57 -0.67
C THR A 186 24.84 -11.33 0.64
N TYR A 187 25.54 -10.90 1.70
CA TYR A 187 25.43 -11.48 3.03
C TYR A 187 24.01 -11.39 3.57
N LEU A 188 23.31 -10.28 3.30
CA LEU A 188 21.92 -10.11 3.75
C LEU A 188 20.97 -11.11 3.08
N LEU A 189 21.18 -11.37 1.78
CA LEU A 189 20.39 -12.33 1.01
C LEU A 189 20.63 -13.76 1.51
N ILE A 190 21.88 -14.10 1.81
CA ILE A 190 22.24 -15.41 2.35
C ILE A 190 21.65 -15.62 3.74
N GLU A 191 21.73 -14.62 4.62
CA GLU A 191 21.13 -14.71 5.95
C GLU A 191 19.60 -14.74 5.89
N THR A 192 18.94 -14.01 4.98
CA THR A 192 17.48 -14.14 4.79
C THR A 192 17.10 -15.52 4.26
N LEU A 193 17.86 -16.10 3.33
CA LEU A 193 17.63 -17.47 2.84
C LEU A 193 17.84 -18.51 3.95
N LYS A 194 18.88 -18.32 4.76
CA LYS A 194 19.19 -19.20 5.89
C LYS A 194 18.11 -19.10 6.98
N GLN A 195 17.61 -17.89 7.23
CA GLN A 195 16.53 -17.65 8.18
C GLN A 195 15.19 -18.23 7.69
N LEU A 196 14.90 -18.15 6.40
CA LEU A 196 13.68 -18.69 5.78
C LEU A 196 13.55 -20.22 5.94
N ARG A 197 14.68 -20.92 6.07
CA ARG A 197 14.73 -22.37 6.33
C ARG A 197 14.24 -22.75 7.74
N ASN A 198 14.01 -21.78 8.62
CA ASN A 198 13.50 -22.03 9.97
C ASN A 198 11.99 -22.37 9.92
N PRO A 199 11.54 -23.50 10.49
CA PRO A 199 10.16 -23.98 10.38
C PRO A 199 9.10 -22.96 10.84
N TYR A 200 9.41 -22.14 11.85
CA TYR A 200 8.52 -21.09 12.33
C TYR A 200 8.28 -19.98 11.30
N GLN A 201 9.29 -19.62 10.48
CA GLN A 201 9.13 -18.63 9.42
C GLN A 201 8.31 -19.19 8.25
N LEU A 202 8.50 -20.48 7.94
CA LEU A 202 7.70 -21.15 6.91
C LEU A 202 6.20 -21.19 7.28
N ALA A 203 5.89 -21.46 8.55
CA ALA A 203 4.53 -21.42 9.07
C ALA A 203 3.91 -20.02 8.98
N ILE A 204 4.67 -18.96 9.26
CA ILE A 204 4.21 -17.57 9.11
C ILE A 204 3.92 -17.24 7.64
N VAL A 205 4.79 -17.67 6.70
CA VAL A 205 4.57 -17.46 5.26
C VAL A 205 3.28 -18.14 4.81
N LEU A 206 3.03 -19.38 5.24
CA LEU A 206 1.78 -20.11 4.94
C LEU A 206 0.54 -19.40 5.52
N LEU A 207 0.64 -18.88 6.74
CA LEU A 207 -0.43 -18.09 7.38
C LEU A 207 -0.75 -16.80 6.63
N GLN A 208 0.28 -16.07 6.18
CA GLN A 208 0.10 -14.87 5.37
C GLN A 208 -0.53 -15.20 4.03
N TRP A 209 -0.09 -16.29 3.39
CA TRP A 209 -0.62 -16.73 2.10
C TRP A 209 -2.09 -17.13 2.18
N HIS A 210 -2.48 -17.87 3.23
CA HIS A 210 -3.87 -18.23 3.51
C HIS A 210 -4.77 -17.00 3.73
N ARG A 211 -4.28 -15.98 4.44
CA ARG A 211 -5.01 -14.72 4.67
C ARG A 211 -5.21 -13.92 3.38
N THR A 212 -4.21 -13.89 2.49
CA THR A 212 -4.36 -13.27 1.16
C THR A 212 -5.26 -14.06 0.22
N GLY A 213 -5.26 -15.40 0.32
CA GLY A 213 -6.16 -16.27 -0.45
C GLY A 213 -7.63 -16.05 -0.10
N PHE A 214 -7.95 -15.83 1.18
CA PHE A 214 -9.31 -15.49 1.62
C PHE A 214 -9.79 -14.12 1.09
N TYR A 215 -8.90 -13.14 0.94
CA TYR A 215 -9.26 -11.84 0.35
C TYR A 215 -9.56 -11.94 -1.15
N LEU A 216 -8.93 -12.87 -1.86
CA LEU A 216 -9.21 -13.13 -3.28
C LEU A 216 -10.49 -13.95 -3.48
N HIS A 217 -10.80 -14.89 -2.56
CA HIS A 217 -12.04 -15.67 -2.60
C HIS A 217 -13.29 -14.92 -2.13
N GLY A 218 -13.14 -13.78 -1.42
CA GLY A 218 -14.26 -12.90 -1.07
C GLY A 218 -14.58 -11.83 -2.13
N LEU A 219 -13.88 -11.86 -3.27
CA LEU A 219 -14.04 -10.95 -4.42
C LEU A 219 -14.50 -11.68 -5.70
N GLN A 220 -14.85 -12.97 -5.60
CA GLN A 220 -15.57 -13.72 -6.63
C GLN A 220 -16.97 -14.04 -6.13
#